data_AF-A0A537N3T6-F1
#
_entry.id   AF-A0A537N3T6-F1
#
_cell.length_a   1.000
_cell.length_b   1.000
_cell.length_c   1.000
_cell.angle_alpha   90.00
_cell.angle_beta   90.00
_cell.angle_gamma   90.00
#
_symmetry.space_group_name_H-M   'P 1'
#
loop_
_entity.id
_entity.type
_entity.pdbx_description
1 polymer ?
#
loop_
_entity_poly.entity_id
_entity_poly.type
_entity_poly.pdbx_seq_one_letter_code
_entity_poly.pdbx_strand_id
1 'polypeptide(L)'
;MPVQRYEILIRRRKRERLVRLDWHASVRLAEPPPIDHGLGIERTRIVCDDSLHLTDPRSQAACGSCGKSWCRACRPASCPRCGAAA
;
A
#
# COMPACT_ATOMS: atom_id res chain seq x y z
N MET A 1 -19.21 -14.21 14.44
CA MET A 1 -17.83 -14.75 14.50
C MET A 1 -16.90 -13.66 15.03
N PRO A 2 -15.83 -13.99 15.76
CA PRO A 2 -14.88 -12.98 16.24
C PRO A 2 -13.96 -12.47 15.12
N VAL A 3 -13.50 -11.22 15.24
CA VAL A 3 -12.40 -10.68 14.44
C VAL A 3 -11.12 -11.45 14.77
N GLN A 4 -10.44 -11.95 13.75
CA GLN A 4 -9.12 -12.56 13.86
C GLN A 4 -8.06 -11.49 13.67
N ARG A 5 -7.04 -11.48 14.52
CA ARG A 5 -5.92 -10.55 14.40
C ARG A 5 -4.68 -11.30 13.95
N TYR A 6 -4.10 -10.86 12.84
CA TYR A 6 -2.88 -11.42 12.28
C TYR A 6 -1.74 -10.43 12.41
N GLU A 7 -0.56 -10.93 12.77
CA GLU A 7 0.68 -10.19 12.64
C GLU A 7 1.38 -10.65 11.36
N ILE A 8 1.47 -9.74 10.39
CA ILE A 8 2.02 -10.00 9.07
C ILE A 8 3.39 -9.35 8.99
N LEU A 9 4.41 -10.16 8.71
CA LEU A 9 5.76 -9.67 8.46
C LEU A 9 5.96 -9.44 6.96
N ILE A 10 6.04 -8.17 6.57
CA ILE A 10 6.42 -7.75 5.22
C ILE A 10 7.94 -7.70 5.15
N ARG A 11 8.56 -8.55 4.31
CA ARG A 11 10.03 -8.57 4.12
C ARG A 11 10.38 -8.19 2.68
N ARG A 12 11.30 -7.24 2.54
CA ARG A 12 11.98 -6.90 1.28
C ARG A 12 13.49 -7.04 1.49
N ARG A 13 14.26 -6.94 0.40
CA ARG A 13 15.71 -7.16 0.41
C ARG A 13 16.47 -6.37 1.49
N LYS A 14 16.06 -5.13 1.78
CA LYS A 14 16.79 -4.20 2.67
C LYS A 14 16.07 -3.87 3.98
N ARG A 15 14.79 -4.24 4.12
CA ARG A 15 13.94 -3.79 5.22
C ARG A 15 12.84 -4.81 5.47
N GLU A 16 12.32 -4.80 6.69
CA GLU A 16 11.12 -5.52 7.06
C GLU A 16 10.21 -4.65 7.93
N ARG A 17 8.92 -4.97 7.94
CA ARG A 17 7.92 -4.29 8.75
C ARG A 17 6.88 -5.30 9.21
N LEU A 18 6.59 -5.30 10.51
CA LEU A 18 5.45 -6.01 11.08
C LEU A 18 4.20 -5.13 10.95
N VAL A 19 3.11 -5.70 10.46
CA VAL A 19 1.82 -5.02 10.28
C VAL A 19 0.74 -5.86 10.94
N ARG A 20 -0.20 -5.20 11.63
CA ARG A 20 -1.37 -5.88 12.20
C ARG A 20 -2.51 -5.82 11.22
N LEU A 21 -3.08 -6.98 10.92
CA LEU A 21 -4.26 -7.12 10.08
C LEU A 21 -5.40 -7.69 10.92
N ASP A 22 -6.41 -6.86 11.16
CA ASP A 22 -7.67 -7.29 11.72
C ASP A 22 -8.55 -7.83 10.59
N TRP A 23 -9.11 -9.02 10.76
CA TRP A 23 -9.75 -9.79 9.71
C TRP A 23 -11.01 -10.48 10.20
N HIS A 24 -12.15 -10.16 9.56
CA HIS A 24 -13.42 -10.78 9.91
C HIS A 24 -13.84 -11.82 8.86
N ALA A 25 -13.64 -13.10 9.16
CA ALA A 25 -13.80 -14.21 8.22
C ALA A 25 -15.16 -14.27 7.50
N SER A 26 -16.25 -13.91 8.20
CA SER A 26 -17.61 -13.96 7.63
C SER A 26 -17.94 -12.82 6.66
N VAL A 27 -17.17 -11.73 6.66
CA VAL A 27 -17.40 -10.56 5.78
C VAL A 27 -16.21 -10.31 4.84
N ARG A 28 -15.36 -11.32 4.64
CA ARG A 28 -14.15 -11.27 3.80
C ARG A 28 -14.37 -10.62 2.42
N LEU A 29 -15.51 -10.86 1.80
CA LEU A 29 -15.82 -10.32 0.47
C LEU A 29 -16.30 -8.86 0.50
N ALA A 30 -16.75 -8.39 1.67
CA ALA A 30 -17.30 -7.06 1.87
C ALA A 30 -16.28 -6.09 2.49
N GLU A 31 -15.30 -6.58 3.25
CA GLU A 31 -14.26 -5.76 3.87
C GLU A 31 -12.94 -5.89 3.10
N PRO A 32 -12.55 -4.86 2.31
CA PRO A 32 -11.28 -4.89 1.61
C PRO A 32 -10.13 -4.72 2.65
N PRO A 33 -8.95 -5.33 2.45
CA PRO A 33 -7.87 -5.22 3.43
C PRO A 33 -7.49 -3.75 3.69
N PRO A 34 -7.01 -3.40 4.89
CA PRO A 34 -6.60 -2.03 5.19
C PRO A 34 -5.46 -1.58 4.28
N ILE A 35 -5.41 -0.28 4.02
CA ILE A 35 -4.27 0.41 3.42
C ILE A 35 -3.88 1.59 4.30
N ASP A 36 -2.60 1.96 4.25
CA ASP A 36 -2.05 3.07 5.01
C ASP A 36 -2.28 4.43 4.30
N HIS A 37 -2.79 4.44 3.06
CA HIS A 37 -3.06 5.66 2.30
C HIS A 37 -4.13 5.46 1.23
N GLY A 38 -5.15 6.32 1.20
CA GLY A 38 -6.26 6.29 0.23
C GLY A 38 -7.57 5.76 0.83
N LEU A 39 -8.56 5.50 -0.03
CA LEU A 39 -9.90 5.07 0.39
C LEU A 39 -10.06 3.55 0.52
N GLY A 40 -9.07 2.74 0.10
CA GLY A 40 -9.14 1.28 0.29
C GLY A 40 -10.15 0.57 -0.62
N ILE A 41 -10.76 1.27 -1.56
CA ILE A 41 -11.85 0.74 -2.40
C ILE A 41 -11.39 -0.26 -3.46
N GLU A 42 -10.10 -0.25 -3.80
CA GLU A 42 -9.54 -1.20 -4.74
C GLU A 42 -9.46 -2.59 -4.12
N ARG A 43 -9.49 -3.65 -4.94
CA ARG A 43 -9.31 -5.03 -4.45
C ARG A 43 -7.84 -5.40 -4.25
N THR A 44 -6.97 -4.82 -5.07
CA THR A 44 -5.54 -5.14 -5.06
C THR A 44 -4.81 -4.36 -3.99
N ARG A 45 -3.89 -5.03 -3.28
CA ARG A 45 -2.98 -4.41 -2.31
C ARG A 45 -1.55 -4.51 -2.80
N ILE A 46 -0.80 -3.44 -2.62
CA ILE A 46 0.60 -3.32 -3.04
C ILE A 46 1.42 -2.92 -1.83
N VAL A 47 2.56 -3.59 -1.65
CA VAL A 47 3.56 -3.18 -0.67
C VAL A 47 4.45 -2.10 -1.28
N CYS A 48 4.48 -0.91 -0.67
CA CYS A 48 5.41 0.16 -1.06
C CYS A 48 6.85 -0.21 -0.69
N ASP A 49 7.79 -0.05 -1.60
CA ASP A 49 9.21 -0.37 -1.32
C ASP A 49 9.93 0.66 -0.43
N ASP A 50 9.43 1.89 -0.32
CA ASP A 50 10.06 2.95 0.50
C ASP A 50 9.82 2.73 2.00
N SER A 51 8.56 2.49 2.39
CA SER A 51 8.12 2.41 3.79
C SER A 51 7.44 1.09 4.18
N LEU A 52 7.40 0.11 3.27
CA LEU A 52 6.81 -1.23 3.48
C LEU A 52 5.37 -1.21 3.98
N HIS A 53 4.62 -0.16 3.64
CA HIS A 53 3.22 -0.03 4.01
C HIS A 53 2.30 -0.59 2.93
N LEU A 54 1.06 -0.88 3.29
CA LEU A 54 0.06 -1.38 2.36
C LEU A 54 -0.59 -0.20 1.64
N THR A 55 -0.64 -0.28 0.33
CA THR A 55 -1.26 0.72 -0.55
C THR A 55 -2.13 0.02 -1.58
N ASP A 56 -2.78 0.80 -2.44
CA ASP A 56 -3.50 0.30 -3.59
C ASP A 56 -2.97 0.95 -4.89
N PRO A 57 -3.44 0.52 -6.08
CA PRO A 57 -3.05 1.13 -7.34
C PRO A 57 -3.38 2.63 -7.45
N ARG A 58 -4.49 3.11 -6.85
CA ARG A 58 -4.88 4.54 -6.89
C ARG A 58 -3.97 5.43 -6.04
N SER A 59 -3.36 4.84 -5.02
CA SER A 59 -2.32 5.46 -4.20
C SER A 59 -0.97 5.52 -4.88
N GLN A 60 -0.82 4.96 -6.09
CA GLN A 60 0.35 5.15 -6.92
C GLN A 60 0.14 6.31 -7.90
N ALA A 61 1.12 7.20 -8.01
CA ALA A 61 1.23 8.13 -9.13
C ALA A 61 1.94 7.44 -10.29
N ALA A 62 1.62 7.83 -11.53
CA ALA A 62 2.30 7.36 -12.73
C ALA A 62 3.10 8.51 -13.36
N CYS A 63 4.39 8.30 -13.65
CA CYS A 63 5.26 9.41 -14.05
C CYS A 63 5.10 9.67 -15.54
N GLY A 64 4.56 10.83 -15.92
CA GLY A 64 4.51 11.22 -17.33
C GLY A 64 5.89 11.33 -17.99
N SER A 65 6.93 11.69 -17.21
CA SER A 65 8.30 11.80 -17.70
C SER A 65 9.05 10.46 -17.83
N CYS A 66 9.11 9.63 -16.78
CA CYS A 66 9.92 8.40 -16.77
C CYS A 66 9.12 7.09 -16.81
N GLY A 67 7.79 7.16 -16.87
CA GLY A 67 6.87 6.03 -16.94
C GLY A 67 6.74 5.17 -15.68
N LYS A 68 7.55 5.41 -14.65
CA LYS A 68 7.50 4.61 -13.42
C LYS A 68 6.40 5.07 -12.47
N SER A 69 5.74 4.10 -11.84
CA SER A 69 4.82 4.36 -10.75
C SER A 69 5.55 4.57 -9.42
N TRP A 70 5.00 5.39 -8.53
CA TRP A 70 5.52 5.56 -7.17
C TRP A 70 4.41 5.86 -6.16
N CYS A 71 4.71 5.62 -4.88
CA CYS A 71 3.75 5.81 -3.80
C CYS A 71 3.54 7.30 -3.48
N ARG A 72 2.30 7.79 -3.63
CA ARG A 72 1.92 9.17 -3.30
C ARG A 72 1.99 9.46 -1.80
N ALA A 73 1.79 8.45 -0.96
CA ALA A 73 1.90 8.60 0.48
C ALA A 73 3.34 8.94 0.93
N CYS A 74 4.32 8.24 0.36
CA CYS A 74 5.73 8.47 0.67
C CYS A 74 6.29 9.70 -0.05
N ARG A 75 5.80 9.99 -1.27
CA ARG A 75 6.29 11.04 -2.15
C ARG A 75 5.12 11.80 -2.79
N PRO A 76 4.48 12.72 -2.06
CA PRO A 76 3.24 13.36 -2.49
C PRO A 76 3.42 14.36 -3.64
N ALA A 77 4.60 14.98 -3.76
CA ALA A 77 4.80 16.11 -4.67
C ALA A 77 5.45 15.72 -6.01
N SER A 78 6.42 14.80 -6.00
CA SER A 78 7.27 14.56 -7.17
C SER A 78 7.76 13.13 -7.29
N CYS A 79 8.06 12.74 -8.54
CA CYS A 79 8.61 11.44 -8.85
C CYS A 79 9.99 11.27 -8.19
N PRO A 80 10.22 10.23 -7.37
CA PRO A 80 11.49 10.03 -6.70
C PRO A 80 12.65 9.68 -7.64
N ARG A 81 12.35 9.33 -8.91
CA ARG A 81 13.37 8.95 -9.89
C ARG A 81 13.88 10.12 -10.72
N CYS A 82 13.00 11.02 -11.16
CA CYS A 82 13.36 12.09 -12.10
C CYS A 82 12.95 13.50 -11.64
N GLY A 83 12.28 13.63 -10.49
CA GLY A 83 11.89 14.92 -9.93
C GLY A 83 10.70 15.61 -10.61
N ALA A 84 10.12 15.01 -11.66
CA ALA A 84 8.92 15.55 -12.30
C ALA A 84 7.76 15.64 -11.30
N ALA A 85 6.93 16.69 -11.43
CA ALA A 85 5.72 16.84 -10.64
C ALA A 85 4.72 15.69 -10.90
N ALA A 86 3.94 15.36 -9.87
CA ALA A 86 2.97 14.26 -9.87
C ALA A 86 1.76 14.49 -10.77
#